data_AF-G5Q3M0-F1
#
_entry.id   AF-G5Q3M0-F1
#
_cell.length_a   1.000
_cell.length_b   1.000
_cell.length_c   1.000
_cell.angle_alpha   90.00
_cell.angle_beta   90.00
_cell.angle_gamma   90.00
#
_symmetry.space_group_name_H-M   'P 1'
#
loop_
_entity.id
_entity.type
_entity.pdbx_description
1 polymer ?
#
loop_
_entity_poly.entity_id
_entity_poly.type
_entity_poly.pdbx_seq_one_letter_code
_entity_poly.pdbx_strand_id
1 'polypeptide(L)' 'MQKKSIYVAYTGGTIGMQRSDKGYIPVSGHLQRHRPEMPDFT' A
#
# COMPACT_ATOMS: atom_id res chain seq x y z
N MET A 1 1.14 25.00 11.17
CA MET A 1 0.73 24.72 9.77
C MET A 1 -0.29 23.60 9.78
N GLN A 2 -1.32 23.67 8.94
CA GLN A 2 -2.28 22.57 8.79
C GLN A 2 -1.62 21.41 8.03
N LYS A 3 -1.74 20.18 8.54
CA LYS A 3 -1.22 18.98 7.85
C LYS A 3 -2.01 18.82 6.54
N LYS A 4 -1.31 18.59 5.42
CA LYS A 4 -1.97 18.38 4.12
C LYS A 4 -2.63 17.00 4.12
N SER A 5 -3.87 16.93 3.63
CA SER A 5 -4.57 15.67 3.37
C SER A 5 -4.34 15.24 1.93
N ILE A 6 -3.85 14.01 1.73
CA ILE A 6 -3.53 13.47 0.40
C ILE A 6 -4.42 12.25 0.15
N TYR A 7 -5.10 12.23 -1.00
CA TYR A 7 -5.86 11.08 -1.46
C TYR A 7 -5.01 10.23 -2.41
N VAL A 8 -5.06 8.91 -2.24
CA VAL A 8 -4.32 7.95 -3.07
C VAL A 8 -5.31 6.93 -3.63
N ALA A 9 -5.53 6.97 -4.94
CA ALA A 9 -6.29 5.94 -5.66
C ALA A 9 -5.32 4.88 -6.18
N TYR A 10 -5.33 3.71 -5.56
CA TYR A 10 -4.51 2.58 -6.00
C TYR A 10 -5.22 1.83 -7.13
N THR A 11 -4.73 1.98 -8.37
CA THR A 11 -5.30 1.38 -9.58
C THR A 11 -4.72 0.01 -9.93
N GLY A 12 -3.67 -0.43 -9.22
CA GLY A 12 -2.99 -1.71 -9.44
C GLY A 12 -1.47 -1.58 -9.57
N GLY A 13 -0.85 -2.62 -10.12
CA GLY A 13 0.61 -2.74 -10.24
C GLY A 13 1.26 -3.54 -9.10
N THR A 14 2.56 -3.76 -9.17
CA THR A 14 3.27 -4.67 -8.25
C THR A 14 3.45 -4.09 -6.85
N ILE A 15 3.39 -2.76 -6.68
CA ILE A 15 3.64 -2.07 -5.39
C ILE A 15 2.67 -2.49 -4.27
N GLY A 16 1.44 -2.89 -4.61
CA GLY A 16 0.46 -3.38 -3.63
C GLY A 16 0.21 -4.89 -3.69
N MET A 17 1.09 -5.66 -4.35
CA MET A 17 0.98 -7.12 -4.45
C MET A 17 1.73 -7.83 -3.34
N GLN A 18 1.20 -8.99 -2.94
CA GLN A 18 1.83 -9.86 -1.95
C GLN A 18 2.73 -10.89 -2.63
N ARG A 19 3.90 -11.16 -2.03
CA ARG A 19 4.78 -12.24 -2.47
C ARG A 19 4.17 -13.61 -2.18
N SER A 20 4.27 -14.50 -3.14
CA SER A 20 3.89 -15.92 -3.08
C SER A 20 5.05 -16.79 -3.59
N ASP A 21 4.91 -18.11 -3.47
CA ASP A 21 5.92 -19.07 -3.94
C ASP A 21 6.17 -19.00 -5.46
N LYS A 22 5.21 -18.48 -6.23
CA LYS A 22 5.25 -18.42 -7.70
C LYS A 22 5.25 -16.98 -8.24
N GLY A 23 5.61 -15.98 -7.44
CA GLY A 23 5.68 -14.57 -7.85
C GLY A 23 4.80 -13.65 -7.01
N TYR A 24 4.39 -12.51 -7.57
CA TYR A 24 3.55 -11.53 -6.88
C TYR A 24 2.10 -11.66 -7.29
N ILE A 25 1.20 -11.64 -6.30
CA ILE A 25 -0.24 -11.79 -6.51
C ILE A 25 -1.02 -10.57 -5.98
N PRO A 26 -2.10 -10.15 -6.65
CA PRO A 26 -2.95 -9.08 -6.14
C PRO A 26 -3.72 -9.57 -4.90
N VAL A 27 -3.59 -8.84 -3.80
CA VAL A 27 -4.32 -9.13 -2.55
C VAL A 27 -4.98 -7.85 -2.07
N SER A 28 -6.31 -7.84 -2.01
CA SER A 28 -7.08 -6.68 -1.55
C SER A 28 -6.63 -6.23 -0.16
N GLY A 29 -6.43 -4.91 0.00
CA GLY A 29 -6.02 -4.31 1.26
C GLY A 29 -4.58 -4.63 1.70
N HIS A 30 -3.75 -5.29 0.88
CA HIS A 30 -2.36 -5.57 1.24
C HIS A 30 -1.55 -4.29 1.45
N LEU A 31 -1.55 -3.36 0.49
CA LEU A 31 -0.87 -2.07 0.60
C LEU A 31 -1.35 -1.24 1.80
N GLN A 32 -2.67 -1.26 2.08
CA GLN A 32 -3.25 -0.53 3.20
C GLN A 32 -2.77 -1.08 4.56
N ARG A 33 -2.64 -2.41 4.69
CA ARG A 33 -2.19 -3.06 5.92
C ARG A 33 -0.71 -2.85 6.23
N HIS A 34 0.11 -2.61 5.21
CA HIS A 34 1.53 -2.30 5.38
C HIS A 34 1.82 -0.83 5.69
N ARG A 35 0.89 0.09 5.41
CA ARG A 35 1.09 1.52 5.69
C ARG A 35 1.40 1.83 7.17
N PRO A 36 0.75 1.23 8.17
CA PRO A 36 1.07 1.45 9.59
C PRO A 36 2.50 1.04 9.99
N GLU A 37 3.15 0.18 9.22
CA GLU A 37 4.54 -0.26 9.46
C GLU A 37 5.57 0.76 8.92
N MET A 38 5.11 1.80 8.22
CA MET A 38 5.93 2.84 7.62
C MET A 38 5.69 4.17 8.37
N PRO A 39 6.48 4.49 9.41
CA PRO A 39 6.22 5.61 10.31
C PRO A 39 6.10 6.97 9.60
N ASP A 40 6.82 7.14 8.48
CA ASP A 40 6.75 8.36 7.63
C ASP A 40 5.40 8.54 6.91
N PHE A 41 4.52 7.53 6.91
CA PHE A 41 3.25 7.50 6.19
C PHE A 41 2.02 7.48 7.11
N THR A 42 2.19 7.96 8.35
CA THR A 42 1.14 8.09 9.40
C THR A 42 0.81 9.56 9.71
#